data_AF-E9PKX7-F1
#
_entry.id   AF-E9PKX7-F1
#
_cell.length_a   1.000
_cell.length_b   1.000
_cell.length_c   1.000
_cell.angle_alpha   90.00
_cell.angle_beta   90.00
_cell.angle_gamma   90.00
#
_symmetry.space_group_name_H-M   'P 1'
#
loop_
_entity.id
_entity.type
_entity.pdbx_description
1 polymer ?
#
loop_
_entity_poly.entity_id
_entity_poly.type
_entity_poly.pdbx_seq_one_letter_code
_entity_poly.pdbx_strand_id
1 'polypeptide(L)'
;MAAAAAAGPSPGSGPGDSPEGPEGEAPERRRKAHGMLKLYYGLSEGEAAGRPAGPDPLDPTDLNGAHFDPEVYLDKLRRECPLAQLMDSETDMVRQIRALDSDMQTLVYENYNKFISATDTIRKMKNDFRKMEDEMDRLATNMAVITDFSARISATLQDRHERITKLAGGRCRAGPAVGLSWGSGANVTLRPPGVHALLRKLQFLFELPSRLTKCVELGAYGQAVRYQGRAQAVLQQYQHLPSFRAIQDDCQVITARLAQQLRQRFREGGSGAPEQAECVELLLALGEPAEELCEEFLAHARGRLEKELRNLEAELGPSPPAPDVLEFTDHGGS
;
A
#
# COMPACT_ATOMS: atom_id res chain seq x y z
N MET A 1 57.30 17.49 -37.67
CA MET A 1 56.84 16.09 -37.73
C MET A 1 55.50 16.03 -37.02
N ALA A 2 54.47 15.62 -37.75
CA ALA A 2 53.06 15.77 -37.39
C ALA A 2 52.58 14.67 -36.43
N ALA A 3 51.80 15.08 -35.43
CA ALA A 3 51.02 14.20 -34.58
C ALA A 3 49.64 13.99 -35.23
N ALA A 4 49.32 12.74 -35.58
CA ALA A 4 48.02 12.34 -36.08
C ALA A 4 47.30 11.50 -35.01
N ALA A 5 46.16 12.01 -34.57
CA ALA A 5 45.22 11.35 -33.68
C ALA A 5 44.44 10.27 -34.45
N ALA A 6 44.47 9.04 -33.96
CA ALA A 6 43.59 7.96 -34.42
C ALA A 6 42.52 7.72 -33.35
N ALA A 7 41.29 8.12 -33.69
CA ALA A 7 40.09 7.81 -32.93
C ALA A 7 39.75 6.31 -33.10
N GLY A 8 39.67 5.58 -31.98
CA GLY A 8 39.10 4.23 -31.93
C GLY A 8 37.58 4.30 -31.66
N PRO A 9 36.75 3.44 -32.29
CA PRO A 9 35.30 3.52 -32.21
C PRO A 9 34.74 2.83 -30.96
N SER A 10 33.61 3.37 -30.48
CA SER A 10 32.76 2.84 -29.42
C SER A 10 32.26 1.41 -29.70
N PRO A 11 32.21 0.50 -28.71
CA PRO A 11 31.48 -0.74 -28.85
C PRO A 11 29.99 -0.52 -28.53
N GLY A 12 29.16 -1.06 -29.41
CA GLY A 12 27.73 -0.82 -29.50
C GLY A 12 26.88 -1.50 -28.43
N SER A 13 25.69 -0.93 -28.31
CA SER A 13 24.52 -1.42 -27.60
C SER A 13 24.09 -2.79 -28.13
N GLY A 14 24.09 -3.80 -27.25
CA GLY A 14 23.37 -5.06 -27.47
C GLY A 14 22.00 -5.01 -26.81
N PRO A 15 20.93 -5.53 -27.44
CA PRO A 15 19.61 -5.61 -26.83
C PRO A 15 19.62 -6.67 -25.71
N GLY A 16 18.96 -6.34 -24.62
CA GLY A 16 18.79 -7.22 -23.47
C GLY A 16 18.01 -8.47 -23.85
N ASP A 17 18.60 -9.62 -23.55
CA ASP A 17 17.93 -10.91 -23.54
C ASP A 17 17.95 -11.37 -22.07
N SER A 18 16.85 -11.11 -21.38
CA SER A 18 16.59 -11.67 -20.05
C SER A 18 15.83 -12.97 -20.27
N PRO A 19 16.30 -14.13 -19.78
CA PRO A 19 15.46 -15.30 -19.78
C PRO A 19 14.38 -15.11 -18.71
N GLU A 20 13.17 -14.78 -19.13
CA GLU A 20 11.94 -15.02 -18.37
C GLU A 20 11.90 -16.52 -18.01
N GLY A 21 12.19 -16.81 -16.75
CA GLY A 21 11.90 -18.13 -16.17
C GLY A 21 10.40 -18.29 -15.94
N PRO A 22 9.84 -19.51 -16.02
CA PRO A 22 8.40 -19.72 -15.90
C PRO A 22 7.96 -19.48 -14.45
N GLU A 23 7.36 -18.32 -14.20
CA GLU A 23 6.64 -18.01 -12.96
C GLU A 23 5.30 -18.76 -12.96
N GLY A 24 5.32 -20.04 -12.54
CA GLY A 24 4.11 -20.87 -12.51
C GLY A 24 4.01 -21.96 -11.44
N GLU A 25 5.10 -22.36 -10.77
CA GLU A 25 5.09 -23.54 -9.87
C GLU A 25 5.68 -23.30 -8.46
N ALA A 26 5.90 -22.04 -8.08
CA ALA A 26 6.64 -21.69 -6.87
C ALA A 26 6.00 -22.07 -5.50
N PRO A 27 4.66 -22.06 -5.28
CA PRO A 27 4.13 -22.25 -3.94
C PRO A 27 4.20 -23.72 -3.47
N GLU A 28 4.05 -24.69 -4.37
CA GLU A 28 4.14 -26.10 -4.02
C GLU A 28 5.58 -26.57 -3.79
N ARG A 29 6.53 -26.14 -4.62
CA ARG A 29 7.95 -26.47 -4.45
C ARG A 29 8.49 -25.92 -3.13
N ARG A 30 8.09 -24.70 -2.74
CA ARG A 30 8.55 -24.08 -1.48
C ARG A 30 7.97 -24.78 -0.25
N ARG A 31 6.70 -25.22 -0.30
CA ARG A 31 6.08 -26.05 0.76
C ARG A 31 6.72 -27.43 0.87
N LYS A 32 6.99 -28.09 -0.27
CA LYS A 32 7.69 -29.40 -0.30
C LYS A 32 9.12 -29.30 0.23
N ALA A 33 9.88 -28.28 -0.17
CA ALA A 33 11.25 -28.07 0.31
C ALA A 33 11.28 -27.79 1.83
N HIS A 34 10.36 -26.98 2.34
CA HIS A 34 10.23 -26.72 3.78
C HIS A 34 9.82 -27.98 4.57
N GLY A 35 8.94 -28.83 4.00
CA GLY A 35 8.59 -30.12 4.58
C GLY A 35 9.77 -31.10 4.62
N MET A 36 10.56 -31.18 3.56
CA MET A 36 11.75 -32.04 3.52
C MET A 36 12.84 -31.59 4.48
N LEU A 37 13.04 -30.27 4.65
CA LEU A 37 14.00 -29.73 5.60
C LEU A 37 13.55 -29.99 7.06
N LYS A 38 12.23 -29.93 7.33
CA LYS A 38 11.65 -30.26 8.64
C LYS A 38 11.86 -31.72 9.03
N LEU A 39 11.80 -32.64 8.06
CA LEU A 39 12.14 -34.06 8.22
C LEU A 39 13.64 -34.26 8.50
N TYR A 40 14.51 -33.50 7.83
CA TYR A 40 15.96 -33.59 8.00
C TYR A 40 16.43 -33.17 9.41
N TYR A 41 15.82 -32.15 10.00
CA TYR A 41 16.14 -31.68 11.36
C TYR A 41 15.33 -32.36 12.48
N GLY A 42 14.53 -33.40 12.17
CA GLY A 42 13.82 -34.19 13.20
C GLY A 42 12.70 -33.45 13.95
N LEU A 43 12.21 -32.31 13.43
CA LEU A 43 11.17 -31.49 14.08
C LEU A 43 9.73 -32.02 13.85
N SER A 44 9.60 -33.33 13.63
CA SER A 44 8.33 -34.03 13.46
C SER A 44 7.99 -34.81 14.73
N GLU A 45 7.70 -34.09 15.82
CA GLU A 45 7.04 -34.69 16.97
C GLU A 45 5.56 -34.92 16.60
N GLY A 46 5.17 -36.19 16.50
CA GLY A 46 3.77 -36.58 16.38
C GLY A 46 3.39 -37.27 15.07
N GLU A 47 4.02 -38.41 14.76
CA GLU A 47 3.41 -39.55 14.04
C GLU A 47 4.44 -40.70 13.91
N ALA A 48 4.77 -41.31 15.05
CA ALA A 48 5.55 -42.54 15.14
C ALA A 48 4.61 -43.76 15.30
N ALA A 49 3.61 -43.88 14.43
CA ALA A 49 2.74 -45.05 14.36
C ALA A 49 2.65 -45.51 12.90
N GLY A 50 3.60 -46.35 12.48
CA GLY A 50 3.51 -47.00 11.16
C GLY A 50 4.81 -47.28 10.40
N ARG A 51 6.00 -47.18 11.01
CA ARG A 51 7.19 -47.79 10.40
C ARG A 51 7.29 -49.27 10.84
N PRO A 52 7.46 -50.23 9.91
CA PRO A 52 7.80 -51.59 10.28
C PRO A 52 9.13 -51.55 11.07
N ALA A 53 9.23 -52.41 12.08
CA ALA A 53 10.34 -52.48 13.02
C ALA A 53 11.70 -52.13 12.37
N GLY A 54 12.27 -50.99 12.76
CA GLY A 54 13.69 -50.74 12.56
C GLY A 54 14.50 -51.75 13.38
N PRO A 55 15.76 -52.03 12.97
CA PRO A 55 16.62 -52.97 13.68
C PRO A 55 16.72 -52.61 15.17
N ASP A 56 16.79 -53.62 16.03
CA ASP A 56 16.78 -53.48 17.48
C ASP A 56 17.75 -52.37 17.93
N PRO A 57 17.32 -51.37 18.73
CA PRO A 57 18.18 -50.28 19.23
C PRO A 57 19.38 -50.73 20.10
N LEU A 58 19.52 -52.03 20.30
CA LEU A 58 20.52 -52.69 21.14
C LEU A 58 21.41 -53.64 20.32
N ASP A 59 21.29 -53.70 18.98
CA ASP A 59 22.15 -54.57 18.18
C ASP A 59 23.60 -54.05 18.19
N PRO A 60 24.56 -54.80 18.78
CA PRO A 60 25.97 -54.40 18.81
C PRO A 60 26.61 -54.34 17.42
N THR A 61 25.91 -54.79 16.37
CA THR A 61 26.41 -54.83 14.99
C THR A 61 25.79 -53.83 14.02
N ASP A 62 24.94 -52.91 14.51
CA ASP A 62 24.47 -51.81 13.70
C ASP A 62 25.53 -50.69 13.61
N LEU A 63 26.06 -50.45 12.41
CA LEU A 63 27.04 -49.41 12.10
C LEU A 63 26.57 -47.99 12.47
N ASN A 64 25.26 -47.75 12.50
CA ASN A 64 24.68 -46.45 12.84
C ASN A 64 24.07 -46.43 14.26
N GLY A 65 24.17 -47.54 15.00
CA GLY A 65 23.59 -47.72 16.32
C GLY A 65 24.43 -47.10 17.43
N ALA A 66 23.77 -46.66 18.50
CA ALA A 66 24.45 -46.05 19.66
C ALA A 66 25.34 -47.03 20.46
N HIS A 67 25.19 -48.34 20.23
CA HIS A 67 25.89 -49.42 20.92
C HIS A 67 26.78 -50.25 19.99
N PHE A 68 27.23 -49.68 18.87
CA PHE A 68 28.12 -50.35 17.92
C PHE A 68 29.41 -50.84 18.61
N ASP A 69 29.66 -52.15 18.52
CA ASP A 69 30.89 -52.79 18.96
C ASP A 69 31.70 -53.24 17.73
N PRO A 70 32.85 -52.59 17.45
CA PRO A 70 33.70 -52.92 16.30
C PRO A 70 34.16 -54.37 16.29
N GLU A 71 34.46 -54.96 17.45
CA GLU A 71 35.05 -56.30 17.53
C GLU A 71 34.00 -57.37 17.21
N VAL A 72 32.79 -57.21 17.75
CA VAL A 72 31.65 -58.12 17.48
C VAL A 72 31.21 -58.02 16.03
N TYR A 73 31.20 -56.80 15.46
CA TYR A 73 30.88 -56.58 14.05
C TYR A 73 31.93 -57.22 13.12
N LEU A 74 33.22 -57.01 13.39
CA LEU A 74 34.32 -57.59 12.59
C LEU A 74 34.38 -59.11 12.68
N ASP A 75 34.07 -59.70 13.85
CA ASP A 75 34.00 -61.15 14.02
C ASP A 75 32.82 -61.79 13.25
N LYS A 76 31.66 -61.12 13.18
CA LYS A 76 30.56 -61.54 12.30
C LYS A 76 30.96 -61.40 10.83
N LEU A 77 31.53 -60.26 10.44
CA LEU A 77 31.96 -59.98 9.06
C LEU A 77 32.98 -61.00 8.54
N ARG A 78 33.94 -61.41 9.38
CA ARG A 78 34.93 -62.45 9.05
C ARG A 78 34.33 -63.85 8.90
N ARG A 79 33.20 -64.14 9.55
CA ARG A 79 32.52 -65.43 9.47
C ARG A 79 31.52 -65.52 8.32
N GLU A 80 30.91 -64.39 7.95
CA GLU A 80 29.74 -64.36 7.06
C GLU A 80 30.05 -63.80 5.67
N CYS A 81 31.09 -62.98 5.50
CA CYS A 81 31.40 -62.34 4.20
C CYS A 81 32.63 -62.96 3.50
N PRO A 82 32.50 -63.39 2.23
CA PRO A 82 33.65 -63.80 1.42
C PRO A 82 34.50 -62.58 0.99
N LEU A 83 35.81 -62.80 0.83
CA LEU A 83 36.78 -61.73 0.52
C LEU A 83 36.41 -60.85 -0.68
N ALA A 84 35.79 -61.42 -1.72
CA ALA A 84 35.37 -60.67 -2.90
C ALA A 84 34.31 -59.60 -2.55
N GLN A 85 33.32 -59.94 -1.72
CA GLN A 85 32.30 -58.98 -1.27
C GLN A 85 32.91 -57.90 -0.37
N LEU A 86 33.93 -58.25 0.42
CA LEU A 86 34.65 -57.29 1.25
C LEU A 86 35.43 -56.28 0.38
N MET A 87 36.12 -56.77 -0.65
CA MET A 87 36.82 -55.91 -1.63
C MET A 87 35.85 -55.03 -2.41
N ASP A 88 34.71 -55.57 -2.85
CA ASP A 88 33.68 -54.77 -3.52
C ASP A 88 33.16 -53.68 -2.59
N SER A 89 32.86 -54.03 -1.32
CA SER A 89 32.42 -53.06 -0.31
C SER A 89 33.46 -51.98 -0.01
N GLU A 90 34.76 -52.31 -0.01
CA GLU A 90 35.86 -51.35 0.11
C GLU A 90 35.85 -50.39 -1.08
N THR A 91 35.74 -50.92 -2.31
CA THR A 91 35.73 -50.09 -3.51
C THR A 91 34.51 -49.16 -3.56
N ASP A 92 33.35 -49.63 -3.11
CA ASP A 92 32.13 -48.84 -3.00
C ASP A 92 32.24 -47.76 -1.92
N MET A 93 32.81 -48.09 -0.76
CA MET A 93 33.04 -47.12 0.31
C MET A 93 34.01 -46.03 -0.13
N VAL A 94 35.11 -46.39 -0.80
CA VAL A 94 36.05 -45.42 -1.39
C VAL A 94 35.35 -44.54 -2.44
N ARG A 95 34.45 -45.10 -3.24
CA ARG A 95 33.66 -44.33 -4.21
C ARG A 95 32.72 -43.35 -3.51
N GLN A 96 32.03 -43.79 -2.47
CA GLN A 96 31.12 -42.95 -1.68
C GLN A 96 31.86 -41.81 -0.97
N ILE A 97 33.03 -42.08 -0.39
CA ILE A 97 33.88 -41.05 0.23
C ILE A 97 34.22 -39.95 -0.79
N ARG A 98 34.62 -40.34 -2.01
CA ARG A 98 34.93 -39.37 -3.08
C ARG A 98 33.71 -38.61 -3.56
N ALA A 99 32.55 -39.26 -3.66
CA ALA A 99 31.30 -38.61 -4.04
C ALA A 99 30.86 -37.58 -2.98
N LEU A 100 30.90 -37.96 -1.69
CA LEU A 100 30.58 -37.08 -0.58
C LEU A 100 31.53 -35.87 -0.50
N ASP A 101 32.83 -36.07 -0.78
CA ASP A 101 33.78 -34.96 -0.85
C ASP A 101 33.43 -33.98 -1.99
N SER A 102 33.11 -34.49 -3.17
CA SER A 102 32.65 -33.67 -4.30
C SER A 102 31.34 -32.92 -3.99
N ASP A 103 30.40 -33.58 -3.32
CA ASP A 103 29.12 -32.98 -2.92
C ASP A 103 29.33 -31.89 -1.85
N MET A 104 30.21 -32.14 -0.87
CA MET A 104 30.60 -31.15 0.13
C MET A 104 31.25 -29.93 -0.55
N GLN A 105 32.19 -30.14 -1.47
CA GLN A 105 32.83 -29.05 -2.21
C GLN A 105 31.81 -28.24 -3.02
N THR A 106 30.86 -28.92 -3.68
CA THR A 106 29.80 -28.26 -4.45
C THR A 106 28.90 -27.43 -3.54
N LEU A 107 28.52 -27.97 -2.39
CA LEU A 107 27.69 -27.26 -1.40
C LEU A 107 28.40 -26.02 -0.88
N VAL A 108 29.69 -26.15 -0.54
CA VAL A 108 30.54 -25.05 -0.09
C VAL A 108 30.62 -23.97 -1.16
N TYR A 109 30.88 -24.34 -2.42
CA TYR A 109 30.96 -23.39 -3.53
C TYR A 109 29.64 -22.65 -3.76
N GLU A 110 28.53 -23.39 -3.85
CA GLU A 110 27.18 -22.84 -3.99
C GLU A 110 26.84 -21.88 -2.84
N ASN A 111 27.20 -22.25 -1.62
CA ASN A 111 26.92 -21.46 -0.42
C ASN A 111 27.75 -20.17 -0.40
N TYR A 112 29.07 -20.26 -0.64
CA TYR A 112 29.94 -19.09 -0.72
C TYR A 112 29.58 -18.18 -1.89
N ASN A 113 29.21 -18.71 -3.05
CA ASN A 113 28.74 -17.89 -4.17
C ASN A 113 27.48 -17.12 -3.82
N LYS A 114 26.53 -17.74 -3.10
CA LYS A 114 25.32 -17.04 -2.62
C LYS A 114 25.67 -15.95 -1.62
N PHE A 115 26.62 -16.19 -0.71
CA PHE A 115 27.11 -15.17 0.22
C PHE A 115 27.83 -14.02 -0.47
N ILE A 116 28.69 -14.30 -1.44
CA ILE A 116 29.38 -13.28 -2.24
C ILE A 116 28.34 -12.46 -3.02
N SER A 117 27.41 -13.12 -3.71
CA SER A 117 26.34 -12.47 -4.48
C SER A 117 25.45 -11.60 -3.59
N ALA A 118 25.07 -12.08 -2.41
CA ALA A 118 24.31 -11.32 -1.44
C ALA A 118 25.10 -10.10 -0.94
N THR A 119 26.38 -10.28 -0.64
CA THR A 119 27.26 -9.19 -0.19
C THR A 119 27.45 -8.13 -1.27
N ASP A 120 27.60 -8.54 -2.53
CA ASP A 120 27.71 -7.62 -3.67
C ASP A 120 26.39 -6.88 -3.92
N THR A 121 25.25 -7.56 -3.76
CA THR A 121 23.92 -6.94 -3.85
C THR A 121 23.75 -5.88 -2.76
N ILE A 122 24.13 -6.18 -1.51
CA ILE A 122 24.10 -5.23 -0.39
C ILE A 122 25.00 -4.03 -0.70
N ARG A 123 26.20 -4.26 -1.23
CA ARG A 123 27.13 -3.18 -1.59
C ARG A 123 26.59 -2.30 -2.72
N LYS A 124 25.98 -2.91 -3.73
CA LYS A 124 25.32 -2.20 -4.84
C LYS A 124 24.15 -1.37 -4.34
N MET A 125 23.26 -1.96 -3.54
CA MET A 125 22.15 -1.24 -2.91
C MET A 125 22.64 -0.04 -2.11
N LYS A 126 23.68 -0.20 -1.28
CA LYS A 126 24.27 0.91 -0.52
C LYS A 126 24.77 2.06 -1.40
N ASN A 127 25.41 1.73 -2.53
CA ASN A 127 25.89 2.76 -3.46
C ASN A 127 24.73 3.45 -4.17
N ASP A 128 23.69 2.72 -4.54
CA ASP A 128 22.51 3.27 -5.20
C ASP A 128 21.70 4.17 -4.25
N PHE A 129 21.56 3.79 -2.97
CA PHE A 129 20.97 4.65 -1.93
C PHE A 129 21.76 5.95 -1.76
N ARG A 130 23.09 5.87 -1.74
CA ARG A 130 23.93 7.06 -1.60
C ARG A 130 23.80 8.00 -2.80
N LYS A 131 23.73 7.47 -4.03
CA LYS A 131 23.49 8.30 -5.23
C LYS A 131 22.14 9.01 -5.17
N MET A 132 21.09 8.32 -4.73
CA MET A 132 19.75 8.89 -4.59
C MET A 132 19.73 10.02 -3.54
N GLU A 133 20.45 9.84 -2.43
CA GLU A 133 20.64 10.87 -1.41
C GLU A 133 21.37 12.09 -1.97
N ASP A 134 22.50 11.89 -2.66
CA ASP A 134 23.26 12.96 -3.32
C ASP A 134 22.40 13.73 -4.36
N GLU A 135 21.56 13.02 -5.11
CA GLU A 135 20.62 13.64 -6.07
C GLU A 135 19.53 14.47 -5.38
N MET A 136 18.99 13.96 -4.27
CA MET A 136 17.98 14.67 -3.48
C MET A 136 18.56 15.94 -2.83
N ASP A 137 19.78 15.88 -2.30
CA ASP A 137 20.49 17.04 -1.75
C ASP A 137 20.81 18.07 -2.83
N ARG A 138 21.21 17.61 -4.02
CA ARG A 138 21.42 18.48 -5.18
C ARG A 138 20.12 19.17 -5.60
N LEU A 139 19.00 18.46 -5.61
CA LEU A 139 17.70 19.04 -5.91
C LEU A 139 17.30 20.08 -4.86
N ALA A 140 17.45 19.78 -3.57
CA ALA A 140 17.17 20.71 -2.48
C ALA A 140 18.00 22.00 -2.60
N THR A 141 19.29 21.85 -2.91
CA THR A 141 20.19 22.99 -3.15
C THR A 141 19.74 23.83 -4.34
N ASN A 142 19.39 23.19 -5.47
CA ASN A 142 18.87 23.90 -6.63
C ASN A 142 17.55 24.63 -6.34
N MET A 143 16.63 23.99 -5.60
CA MET A 143 15.39 24.63 -5.18
C MET A 143 15.66 25.81 -4.25
N ALA A 144 16.63 25.73 -3.35
CA ALA A 144 17.03 26.87 -2.51
C ALA A 144 17.58 28.03 -3.35
N VAL A 145 18.42 27.76 -4.35
CA VAL A 145 18.94 28.78 -5.27
C VAL A 145 17.82 29.43 -6.09
N ILE A 146 16.90 28.63 -6.64
CA ILE A 146 15.73 29.12 -7.39
C ILE A 146 14.85 30.00 -6.49
N THR A 147 14.69 29.59 -5.24
CA THR A 147 13.91 30.29 -4.24
C THR A 147 14.53 31.64 -3.90
N ASP A 148 15.83 31.70 -3.65
CA ASP A 148 16.57 32.94 -3.41
C ASP A 148 16.52 33.87 -4.64
N PHE A 149 16.74 33.31 -5.84
CA PHE A 149 16.64 34.06 -7.09
C PHE A 149 15.24 34.64 -7.30
N SER A 150 14.18 33.87 -7.01
CA SER A 150 12.80 34.35 -7.06
C SER A 150 12.51 35.44 -6.02
N ALA A 151 13.10 35.34 -4.82
CA ALA A 151 12.95 36.35 -3.78
C ALA A 151 13.58 37.67 -4.22
N ARG A 152 14.78 37.63 -4.80
CA ARG A 152 15.46 38.81 -5.39
C ARG A 152 14.65 39.44 -6.51
N ILE A 153 14.11 38.64 -7.44
CA ILE A 153 13.22 39.16 -8.49
C ILE A 153 12.00 39.83 -7.88
N SER A 154 11.35 39.18 -6.91
CA SER A 154 10.16 39.72 -6.25
C SER A 154 10.44 41.06 -5.57
N ALA A 155 11.59 41.18 -4.90
CA ALA A 155 12.03 42.43 -4.28
C ALA A 155 12.22 43.56 -5.30
N THR A 156 12.89 43.30 -6.43
CA THR A 156 13.07 44.33 -7.48
C THR A 156 11.77 44.75 -8.16
N LEU A 157 10.84 43.81 -8.37
CA LEU A 157 9.52 44.12 -8.93
C LEU A 157 8.65 44.91 -7.95
N GLN A 158 8.80 44.66 -6.64
CA GLN A 158 8.10 45.39 -5.60
C GLN A 158 8.60 46.83 -5.46
N ASP A 159 9.92 47.05 -5.43
CA ASP A 159 10.52 48.39 -5.43
C ASP A 159 10.11 49.19 -6.69
N ARG A 160 10.08 48.55 -7.87
CA ARG A 160 9.55 49.18 -9.09
C ARG A 160 8.07 49.51 -8.99
N HIS A 161 7.24 48.61 -8.46
CA HIS A 161 5.82 48.88 -8.24
C HIS A 161 5.61 50.04 -7.28
N GLU A 162 6.33 50.10 -6.16
CA GLU A 162 6.23 51.19 -5.19
C GLU A 162 6.61 52.54 -5.80
N ARG A 163 7.63 52.58 -6.67
CA ARG A 163 8.00 53.79 -7.41
C ARG A 163 6.90 54.19 -8.41
N ILE A 164 6.33 53.23 -9.13
CA ILE A 164 5.21 53.50 -10.06
C ILE A 164 3.97 53.99 -9.29
N THR A 165 3.65 53.40 -8.14
CA THR A 165 2.54 53.83 -7.28
C THR A 165 2.79 55.21 -6.68
N LYS A 166 4.03 55.55 -6.30
CA LYS A 166 4.41 56.90 -5.84
C LYS A 166 4.27 57.94 -6.97
N LEU A 167 4.63 57.59 -8.20
CA LEU A 167 4.45 58.45 -9.38
C LEU A 167 2.96 58.59 -9.77
N ALA A 168 2.19 57.51 -9.67
CA ALA A 168 0.74 57.52 -9.89
C ALA A 168 -0.02 58.26 -8.77
N GLY A 169 0.50 58.25 -7.53
CA GLY A 169 -0.03 58.96 -6.37
C GLY A 169 0.20 60.49 -6.41
N GLY A 170 0.97 61.00 -7.37
CA GLY A 170 1.13 62.44 -7.62
C GLY A 170 -0.10 63.12 -8.24
N ARG A 171 -1.20 62.40 -8.47
CA ARG A 171 -2.42 62.96 -9.07
C ARG A 171 -3.71 62.40 -8.43
N CYS A 172 -3.84 62.50 -7.11
CA CYS A 172 -5.13 62.39 -6.45
C CYS A 172 -5.35 63.60 -5.54
N ARG A 173 -5.93 64.66 -6.13
CA ARG A 173 -6.57 65.74 -5.40
C ARG A 173 -7.84 65.16 -4.75
N ALA A 174 -8.05 65.49 -3.49
CA ALA A 174 -9.20 65.15 -2.68
C ALA A 174 -10.55 65.37 -3.38
N GLY A 175 -11.51 64.48 -3.09
CA GLY A 175 -12.94 64.63 -3.36
C GLY A 175 -13.72 63.54 -2.60
N PRO A 176 -14.80 63.88 -1.86
CA PRO A 176 -15.26 63.07 -0.73
C PRO A 176 -16.25 61.96 -1.10
N ALA A 177 -16.46 61.10 -0.11
CA ALA A 177 -17.43 60.03 -0.02
C ALA A 177 -18.75 60.25 -0.77
N VAL A 178 -19.09 59.28 -1.63
CA VAL A 178 -20.45 58.78 -1.82
C VAL A 178 -20.32 57.26 -1.94
N GLY A 179 -20.89 56.55 -0.97
CA GLY A 179 -21.07 55.11 -1.07
C GLY A 179 -22.13 54.82 -2.11
N LEU A 180 -21.93 53.77 -2.91
CA LEU A 180 -22.98 53.02 -3.60
C LEU A 180 -22.45 51.62 -3.92
N SER A 181 -23.12 50.65 -3.32
CA SER A 181 -23.09 49.21 -3.56
C SER A 181 -23.08 48.82 -5.04
N TRP A 182 -22.05 48.09 -5.47
CA TRP A 182 -22.06 47.02 -6.50
C TRP A 182 -21.05 45.97 -6.00
N GLY A 183 -21.32 44.68 -5.86
CA GLY A 183 -22.22 43.83 -6.62
C GLY A 183 -21.44 43.14 -7.75
N SER A 184 -20.87 41.96 -7.44
CA SER A 184 -20.31 40.96 -8.37
C SER A 184 -19.10 41.37 -9.24
N GLY A 185 -18.01 40.61 -9.13
CA GLY A 185 -16.84 40.74 -9.99
C GLY A 185 -15.56 41.17 -9.28
N ALA A 186 -15.19 40.47 -8.21
CA ALA A 186 -13.79 40.48 -7.76
C ALA A 186 -12.94 39.71 -8.80
N ASN A 187 -12.64 40.34 -9.93
CA ASN A 187 -11.48 39.96 -10.71
C ASN A 187 -10.26 40.32 -9.85
N VAL A 188 -9.84 39.35 -9.03
CA VAL A 188 -8.55 39.34 -8.37
C VAL A 188 -7.54 39.65 -9.47
N THR A 189 -6.94 40.83 -9.40
CA THR A 189 -5.79 41.21 -10.20
C THR A 189 -4.68 40.22 -9.82
N LEU A 190 -4.61 39.13 -10.58
CA LEU A 190 -3.65 38.05 -10.44
C LEU A 190 -2.28 38.58 -10.86
N ARG A 191 -1.63 39.29 -9.95
CA ARG A 191 -0.16 39.31 -9.89
C ARG A 191 0.28 37.85 -9.83
N PRO A 192 1.10 37.35 -10.78
CA PRO A 192 1.50 35.96 -10.76
C PRO A 192 2.16 35.65 -9.42
N PRO A 193 1.77 34.56 -8.73
CA PRO A 193 2.40 34.17 -7.48
C PRO A 193 3.89 33.97 -7.72
N GLY A 194 4.75 34.61 -6.92
CA GLY A 194 6.19 34.35 -6.96
C GLY A 194 6.47 32.86 -6.79
N VAL A 195 7.67 32.40 -7.18
CA VAL A 195 8.01 30.97 -7.19
C VAL A 195 7.78 30.34 -5.80
N HIS A 196 7.95 31.10 -4.72
CA HIS A 196 7.58 30.69 -3.36
C HIS A 196 6.08 30.37 -3.13
N ALA A 197 5.17 31.04 -3.80
CA ALA A 197 3.74 30.78 -3.69
C ALA A 197 3.32 29.61 -4.61
N LEU A 198 4.00 29.40 -5.72
CA LEU A 198 3.89 28.17 -6.52
C LEU A 198 4.47 26.96 -5.76
N LEU A 199 5.64 27.12 -5.14
CA LEU A 199 6.27 26.11 -4.29
C LEU A 199 5.39 25.76 -3.10
N ARG A 200 4.77 26.74 -2.43
CA ARG A 200 3.79 26.46 -1.37
C ARG A 200 2.54 25.74 -1.88
N LYS A 201 2.06 26.07 -3.08
CA LYS A 201 0.92 25.38 -3.71
C LYS A 201 1.28 23.94 -4.12
N LEU A 202 2.50 23.73 -4.62
CA LEU A 202 3.03 22.40 -4.94
C LEU A 202 3.24 21.58 -3.68
N GLN A 203 3.89 22.15 -2.67
CA GLN A 203 4.07 21.51 -1.37
C GLN A 203 2.73 21.12 -0.74
N PHE A 204 1.72 22.00 -0.82
CA PHE A 204 0.37 21.69 -0.37
C PHE A 204 -0.26 20.52 -1.14
N LEU A 205 -0.01 20.39 -2.45
CA LEU A 205 -0.48 19.26 -3.26
C LEU A 205 0.24 17.95 -2.91
N PHE A 206 1.55 17.98 -2.65
CA PHE A 206 2.30 16.80 -2.22
C PHE A 206 1.96 16.37 -0.78
N GLU A 207 1.62 17.30 0.10
CA GLU A 207 1.15 17.02 1.46
C GLU A 207 -0.36 16.72 1.52
N LEU A 208 -1.08 16.84 0.40
CA LEU A 208 -2.54 16.67 0.33
C LEU A 208 -2.98 15.26 0.77
N PRO A 209 -2.39 14.14 0.29
CA PRO A 209 -2.82 12.79 0.71
C PRO A 209 -2.64 12.58 2.22
N SER A 210 -1.53 13.04 2.78
CA SER A 210 -1.24 12.94 4.21
C SER A 210 -2.21 13.77 5.06
N ARG A 211 -2.54 14.99 4.60
CA ARG A 211 -3.52 15.87 5.26
C ARG A 211 -4.93 15.31 5.16
N LEU A 212 -5.31 14.77 4.01
CA LEU A 212 -6.61 14.15 3.76
C LEU A 212 -6.80 12.93 4.65
N THR A 213 -5.80 12.03 4.71
CA THR A 213 -5.80 10.86 5.60
C THR A 213 -6.00 11.27 7.07
N LYS A 214 -5.29 12.29 7.54
CA LYS A 214 -5.45 12.81 8.91
C LYS A 214 -6.83 13.40 9.18
N CYS A 215 -7.44 14.08 8.20
CA CYS A 215 -8.81 14.58 8.34
C CYS A 215 -9.83 13.45 8.43
N VAL A 216 -9.61 12.35 7.71
CA VAL A 216 -10.45 11.14 7.79
C VAL A 216 -10.31 10.46 9.16
N GLU A 217 -9.10 10.36 9.70
CA GLU A 217 -8.85 9.80 11.04
C GLU A 217 -9.48 10.63 12.17
N LEU A 218 -9.47 11.96 12.04
CA LEU A 218 -10.06 12.88 13.02
C LEU A 218 -11.59 13.05 12.86
N GLY A 219 -12.22 12.38 11.89
CA GLY A 219 -13.65 12.50 11.62
C GLY A 219 -14.08 13.88 11.07
N ALA A 220 -13.14 14.71 10.62
CA ALA A 220 -13.40 16.06 10.11
C ALA A 220 -13.77 16.02 8.61
N TYR A 221 -14.87 15.32 8.29
CA TYR A 221 -15.27 14.99 6.93
C TYR A 221 -15.51 16.21 6.04
N GLY A 222 -16.13 17.28 6.56
CA GLY A 222 -16.34 18.52 5.80
C GLY A 222 -15.07 19.24 5.38
N GLN A 223 -13.99 19.15 6.17
CA GLN A 223 -12.69 19.71 5.79
C GLN A 223 -12.01 18.85 4.72
N ALA A 224 -12.13 17.52 4.82
CA ALA A 224 -11.59 16.60 3.82
C ALA A 224 -12.21 16.83 2.43
N VAL A 225 -13.53 16.97 2.35
CA VAL A 225 -14.24 17.25 1.09
C VAL A 225 -13.83 18.60 0.49
N ARG A 226 -13.66 19.63 1.33
CA ARG A 226 -13.17 20.95 0.87
C ARG A 226 -11.73 20.90 0.35
N TYR A 227 -10.86 20.12 0.96
CA TYR A 227 -9.49 19.94 0.45
C TYR A 227 -9.49 19.19 -0.87
N GLN A 228 -10.30 18.13 -0.99
CA GLN A 228 -10.44 17.37 -2.22
C GLN A 228 -11.00 18.25 -3.35
N GLY A 229 -12.09 18.98 -3.15
CA GLY A 229 -12.67 19.84 -4.19
C GLY A 229 -11.73 20.96 -4.65
N ARG A 230 -10.97 21.55 -3.74
CA ARG A 230 -9.96 22.59 -4.09
C ARG A 230 -8.77 22.02 -4.84
N ALA A 231 -8.36 20.80 -4.51
CA ALA A 231 -7.23 20.14 -5.16
C ALA A 231 -7.61 19.49 -6.49
N GLN A 232 -8.84 18.97 -6.63
CA GLN A 232 -9.33 18.26 -7.81
C GLN A 232 -9.25 19.11 -9.08
N ALA A 233 -9.62 20.39 -9.02
CA ALA A 233 -9.50 21.30 -10.16
C ALA A 233 -8.04 21.48 -10.61
N VAL A 234 -7.09 21.50 -9.68
CA VAL A 234 -5.66 21.66 -9.97
C VAL A 234 -5.05 20.34 -10.45
N LEU A 235 -5.36 19.24 -9.78
CA LEU A 235 -4.93 17.89 -10.19
C LEU A 235 -5.46 17.55 -11.59
N GLN A 236 -6.70 17.94 -11.91
CA GLN A 236 -7.27 17.76 -13.25
C GLN A 236 -6.56 18.57 -14.34
N GLN A 237 -6.03 19.74 -14.01
CA GLN A 237 -5.29 20.57 -14.96
C GLN A 237 -3.88 20.02 -15.26
N TYR A 238 -3.28 19.28 -14.31
CA TYR A 238 -1.92 18.75 -14.40
C TYR A 238 -1.82 17.21 -14.54
N GLN A 239 -2.91 16.55 -14.97
CA GLN A 239 -3.01 15.08 -15.11
C GLN A 239 -1.98 14.44 -16.05
N HIS A 240 -1.42 15.21 -16.98
CA HIS A 240 -0.44 14.73 -17.95
C HIS A 240 0.92 14.37 -17.30
N LEU A 241 1.16 14.79 -16.06
CA LEU A 241 2.38 14.49 -15.32
C LEU A 241 2.20 13.23 -14.46
N PRO A 242 3.03 12.18 -14.64
CA PRO A 242 2.89 10.91 -13.91
C PRO A 242 2.89 11.06 -12.38
N SER A 243 3.68 12.00 -11.82
CA SER A 243 3.74 12.24 -10.37
C SER A 243 2.43 12.81 -9.81
N PHE A 244 1.71 13.64 -10.57
CA PHE A 244 0.42 14.18 -10.14
C PHE A 244 -0.70 13.17 -10.29
N ARG A 245 -0.60 12.28 -11.28
CA ARG A 245 -1.51 11.14 -11.43
C ARG A 245 -1.44 10.20 -10.23
N ALA A 246 -0.24 9.84 -9.78
CA ALA A 246 -0.07 9.01 -8.57
C ALA A 246 -0.73 9.65 -7.33
N ILE A 247 -0.51 10.96 -7.11
CA ILE A 247 -1.12 11.71 -6.01
C ILE A 247 -2.64 11.77 -6.15
N GLN A 248 -3.13 11.93 -7.39
CA GLN A 248 -4.55 11.94 -7.68
C GLN A 248 -5.19 10.58 -7.39
N ASP A 249 -4.55 9.48 -7.78
CA ASP A 249 -4.97 8.12 -7.51
C ASP A 249 -5.02 7.87 -5.98
N ASP A 250 -3.98 8.30 -5.25
CA ASP A 250 -3.94 8.23 -3.78
C ASP A 250 -5.09 9.01 -3.13
N CYS A 251 -5.33 10.25 -3.59
CA CYS A 251 -6.43 11.08 -3.08
C CYS A 251 -7.81 10.49 -3.40
N GLN A 252 -7.97 9.84 -4.56
CA GLN A 252 -9.19 9.13 -4.92
C GLN A 252 -9.44 7.93 -4.00
N VAL A 253 -8.41 7.14 -3.69
CA VAL A 253 -8.53 6.00 -2.76
C VAL A 253 -8.96 6.48 -1.36
N ILE A 254 -8.34 7.54 -0.85
CA ILE A 254 -8.70 8.11 0.46
C ILE A 254 -10.12 8.69 0.43
N THR A 255 -10.52 9.31 -0.67
CA THR A 255 -11.86 9.88 -0.85
C THR A 255 -12.94 8.78 -0.96
N ALA A 256 -12.65 7.67 -1.64
CA ALA A 256 -13.54 6.51 -1.70
C ALA A 256 -13.71 5.87 -0.31
N ARG A 257 -12.62 5.76 0.46
CA ARG A 257 -12.67 5.30 1.86
C ARG A 257 -13.51 6.24 2.73
N LEU A 258 -13.37 7.55 2.56
CA LEU A 258 -14.19 8.56 3.21
C LEU A 258 -15.68 8.40 2.87
N ALA A 259 -16.02 8.24 1.59
CA ALA A 259 -17.40 8.03 1.14
C ALA A 259 -18.01 6.76 1.75
N GLN A 260 -17.25 5.66 1.82
CA GLN A 260 -17.68 4.43 2.46
C GLN A 260 -17.94 4.61 3.97
N GLN A 261 -17.08 5.35 4.68
CA GLN A 261 -17.29 5.67 6.09
C GLN A 261 -18.52 6.55 6.32
N LEU A 262 -18.78 7.52 5.45
CA LEU A 262 -20.00 8.34 5.49
C LEU A 262 -21.26 7.50 5.23
N ARG A 263 -21.22 6.57 4.27
CA ARG A 263 -22.32 5.61 4.01
C ARG A 263 -22.54 4.65 5.18
N GLN A 264 -21.48 4.21 5.84
CA GLN A 264 -21.57 3.37 7.02
C GLN A 264 -22.19 4.13 8.21
N ARG A 265 -21.75 5.39 8.45
CA ARG A 265 -22.35 6.29 9.45
C ARG A 265 -23.83 6.58 9.17
N PHE A 266 -24.21 6.66 7.89
CA PHE A 266 -25.60 6.78 7.48
C PHE A 266 -26.41 5.51 7.80
N ARG A 267 -25.89 4.31 7.50
CA ARG A 267 -26.56 3.02 7.76
C ARG A 267 -26.64 2.67 9.24
N GLU A 268 -25.63 3.01 10.01
CA GLU A 268 -25.54 2.71 11.44
C GLU A 268 -26.49 3.55 12.30
N GLY A 269 -27.16 4.57 11.71
CA GLY A 269 -28.35 5.19 12.25
C GLY A 269 -28.18 5.69 13.69
N GLY A 270 -27.48 6.82 13.87
CA GLY A 270 -27.11 7.28 15.21
C GLY A 270 -27.48 8.71 15.57
N SER A 271 -27.96 9.54 14.66
CA SER A 271 -28.14 10.95 14.98
C SER A 271 -29.17 11.62 14.07
N GLY A 272 -29.82 12.65 14.61
CA GLY A 272 -31.05 13.20 14.07
C GLY A 272 -30.98 13.63 12.60
N ALA A 273 -32.14 14.02 12.08
CA ALA A 273 -32.30 14.60 10.74
C ALA A 273 -31.18 15.58 10.29
N PRO A 274 -30.60 16.46 11.14
CA PRO A 274 -29.51 17.34 10.72
C PRO A 274 -28.19 16.62 10.40
N GLU A 275 -27.81 15.58 11.14
CA GLU A 275 -26.54 14.87 10.91
C GLU A 275 -26.62 13.95 9.68
N GLN A 276 -27.82 13.44 9.40
CA GLN A 276 -28.11 12.74 8.15
C GLN A 276 -28.07 13.68 6.94
N ALA A 277 -28.62 14.90 7.07
CA ALA A 277 -28.53 15.93 6.04
C ALA A 277 -27.08 16.34 5.76
N GLU A 278 -26.27 16.53 6.80
CA GLU A 278 -24.84 16.85 6.65
C GLU A 278 -24.08 15.73 5.94
N CYS A 279 -24.35 14.45 6.27
CA CYS A 279 -23.72 13.32 5.56
C CYS A 279 -24.08 13.29 4.07
N VAL A 280 -25.34 13.56 3.72
CA VAL A 280 -25.80 13.61 2.33
C VAL A 280 -25.19 14.79 1.58
N GLU A 281 -25.12 15.98 2.19
CA GLU A 281 -24.46 17.15 1.61
C GLU A 281 -22.97 16.88 1.32
N LEU A 282 -22.27 16.21 2.23
CA LEU A 282 -20.87 15.85 2.05
C LEU A 282 -20.67 14.79 0.96
N LEU A 283 -21.58 13.82 0.84
CA LEU A 283 -21.54 12.82 -0.24
C LEU A 283 -21.83 13.43 -1.62
N LEU A 284 -22.78 14.38 -1.70
CA LEU A 284 -23.04 15.13 -2.93
C LEU A 284 -21.84 16.00 -3.33
N ALA A 285 -21.18 16.62 -2.36
CA ALA A 285 -19.98 17.42 -2.60
C ALA A 285 -18.74 16.59 -3.03
N LEU A 286 -18.77 15.28 -2.85
CA LEU A 286 -17.74 14.33 -3.34
C LEU A 286 -17.96 13.89 -4.80
N GLY A 287 -19.09 14.26 -5.41
CA GLY A 287 -19.39 13.94 -6.81
C GLY A 287 -20.02 12.57 -7.04
N GLU A 288 -20.55 11.93 -5.99
CA GLU A 288 -21.37 10.72 -6.13
C GLU A 288 -22.69 11.06 -6.85
N PRO A 289 -23.19 10.18 -7.73
CA PRO A 289 -24.42 10.42 -8.46
C PRO A 289 -25.59 10.55 -7.47
N ALA A 290 -26.29 11.68 -7.56
CA ALA A 290 -27.43 11.97 -6.68
C ALA A 290 -28.54 10.91 -6.78
N GLU A 291 -28.65 10.22 -7.93
CA GLU A 291 -29.62 9.16 -8.18
C GLU A 291 -29.43 7.96 -7.26
N GLU A 292 -28.19 7.45 -7.13
CA GLU A 292 -27.87 6.31 -6.25
C GLU A 292 -28.05 6.67 -4.77
N LEU A 293 -27.70 7.91 -4.40
CA LEU A 293 -27.89 8.43 -3.04
C LEU A 293 -29.36 8.58 -2.66
N CYS A 294 -30.22 9.01 -3.61
CA CYS A 294 -31.65 9.15 -3.37
C CYS A 294 -32.32 7.79 -3.12
N GLU A 295 -31.97 6.77 -3.89
CA GLU A 295 -32.52 5.42 -3.71
C GLU A 295 -32.12 4.80 -2.36
N GLU A 296 -30.83 4.91 -1.98
CA GLU A 296 -30.36 4.45 -0.67
C GLU A 296 -31.03 5.23 0.49
N PHE A 297 -31.22 6.54 0.33
CA PHE A 297 -31.89 7.38 1.33
C PHE A 297 -33.36 7.00 1.51
N LEU A 298 -34.10 6.84 0.42
CA LEU A 298 -35.52 6.46 0.45
C LEU A 298 -35.70 5.05 1.02
N ALA A 299 -34.81 4.11 0.69
CA ALA A 299 -34.83 2.76 1.24
C ALA A 299 -34.60 2.77 2.77
N HIS A 300 -33.64 3.57 3.25
CA HIS A 300 -33.36 3.70 4.67
C HIS A 300 -34.47 4.43 5.44
N ALA A 301 -34.99 5.55 4.89
CA ALA A 301 -36.10 6.28 5.46
C ALA A 301 -37.37 5.41 5.56
N ARG A 302 -37.66 4.60 4.52
CA ARG A 302 -38.74 3.62 4.54
C ARG A 302 -38.54 2.58 5.66
N GLY A 303 -37.35 1.98 5.77
CA GLY A 303 -37.07 0.99 6.81
C GLY A 303 -37.17 1.56 8.24
N ARG A 304 -36.76 2.82 8.43
CA ARG A 304 -36.93 3.52 9.71
C ARG A 304 -38.40 3.78 10.02
N LEU A 305 -39.17 4.29 9.06
CA LEU A 305 -40.62 4.50 9.22
C LEU A 305 -41.37 3.20 9.49
N GLU A 306 -41.01 2.11 8.82
CA GLU A 306 -41.57 0.78 9.09
C GLU A 306 -41.26 0.30 10.51
N LYS A 307 -40.05 0.57 11.02
CA LYS A 307 -39.68 0.25 12.40
C LYS A 307 -40.43 1.11 13.41
N GLU A 308 -40.56 2.41 13.16
CA GLU A 308 -41.35 3.34 13.99
C GLU A 308 -42.84 2.94 13.99
N LEU A 309 -43.41 2.58 12.83
CA LEU A 309 -44.76 2.05 12.69
C LEU A 309 -44.95 0.76 13.48
N ARG A 310 -44.05 -0.22 13.35
CA ARG A 310 -44.12 -1.47 14.12
C ARG A 310 -44.02 -1.25 15.63
N ASN A 311 -43.21 -0.29 16.07
CA ASN A 311 -43.12 0.08 17.48
C ASN A 311 -44.43 0.71 17.96
N LEU A 312 -45.00 1.63 17.19
CA LEU A 312 -46.30 2.24 17.48
C LEU A 312 -47.43 1.20 17.48
N GLU A 313 -47.45 0.28 16.53
CA GLU A 313 -48.39 -0.84 16.47
C GLU A 313 -48.24 -1.78 17.69
N ALA A 314 -47.00 -2.02 18.14
CA ALA A 314 -46.73 -2.79 19.36
C ALA A 314 -47.16 -2.05 20.64
N GLU A 315 -47.06 -0.72 20.67
CA GLU A 315 -47.55 0.13 21.77
C GLU A 315 -49.09 0.25 21.79
N LEU A 316 -49.73 0.26 20.62
CA LEU A 316 -51.20 0.31 20.48
C LEU A 316 -51.87 -1.05 20.74
N GLY A 317 -51.13 -2.16 20.76
CA GLY A 317 -51.64 -3.51 21.00
C GLY A 317 -52.57 -4.03 19.86
N PRO A 318 -52.92 -5.32 19.83
CA PRO A 318 -53.83 -5.84 18.82
C PRO A 318 -55.19 -5.15 18.97
N SER A 319 -55.68 -4.54 17.87
CA SER A 319 -57.04 -4.00 17.81
C SER A 319 -58.03 -5.05 18.32
N PRO A 320 -58.91 -4.73 19.28
CA PRO A 320 -60.02 -5.63 19.58
C PRO A 320 -60.80 -5.86 18.27
N PRO A 321 -61.30 -7.09 18.02
CA PRO A 321 -62.17 -7.33 16.88
C PRO A 321 -63.35 -6.37 16.99
N ALA A 322 -63.69 -5.72 15.88
CA ALA A 322 -64.85 -4.83 15.81
C ALA A 322 -66.05 -5.57 16.43
N PRO A 323 -66.80 -4.95 17.37
CA PRO A 323 -67.95 -5.62 17.97
C PRO A 323 -68.92 -6.00 16.84
N ASP A 324 -69.24 -7.29 16.73
CA ASP A 324 -70.25 -7.79 15.82
C ASP A 324 -71.55 -7.04 16.10
N VAL A 325 -71.96 -6.20 15.15
CA VAL A 325 -73.16 -5.33 15.21
C VAL A 325 -74.45 -6.17 15.21
N LEU A 326 -74.37 -7.50 15.29
CA LEU A 326 -75.50 -8.43 15.18
C LEU A 326 -76.09 -8.91 16.51
N GLU A 327 -75.53 -8.55 17.67
CA GLU A 327 -76.03 -9.02 18.98
C GLU A 327 -76.97 -8.02 19.70
N PHE A 328 -77.41 -6.93 19.05
CA PHE A 328 -78.11 -5.82 19.74
C PHE A 328 -79.60 -5.63 19.44
N THR A 329 -80.29 -6.55 18.74
CA THR A 329 -81.73 -6.33 18.47
C THR A 329 -82.63 -7.57 18.49
N ASP A 330 -82.35 -8.56 19.33
CA ASP A 330 -83.33 -9.63 19.65
C ASP A 330 -83.91 -9.54 21.07
N HIS A 331 -84.02 -8.32 21.61
CA HIS A 331 -84.76 -8.04 22.84
C HIS A 331 -85.86 -6.99 22.59
N GLY A 332 -86.74 -7.28 21.63
CA GLY A 332 -88.04 -6.63 21.46
C GLY A 332 -89.15 -7.46 22.09
N GLY A 333 -89.14 -7.60 23.42
CA GLY A 333 -90.19 -8.27 24.18
C GLY A 333 -90.94 -7.30 25.09
N SER A 334 -92.09 -6.83 24.64
CA SER A 334 -93.24 -6.42 25.46
C SER A 334 -94.51 -6.60 24.67
#